data_AF-A0A244CTC5-F1
#
_entry.id   AF-A0A244CTC5-F1
#
_cell.length_a   1.000
_cell.length_b   1.000
_cell.length_c   1.000
_cell.angle_alpha   90.00
_cell.angle_beta   90.00
_cell.angle_gamma   90.00
#
_symmetry.space_group_name_H-M   'P 1'
#
loop_
_entity.id
_entity.type
_entity.pdbx_description
1 polymer ?
#
loop_
_entity_poly.entity_id
_entity_poly.type
_entity_poly.pdbx_seq_one_letter_code
_entity_poly.pdbx_strand_id
1 'polypeptide(L)'
;MHLASGSELFIVCIGVTHLIIGPIVQDTDHFYQQLTGFSNFENLTDTRYYQPLPDNWSVVVTDVEGSTHAIEQGRYKEVNAVGVASIVALLNNLKPLSVPYVFGGDGATLCFPDSCIQQVTQALCAAKELARTQFGLTLRTGLVPIGTLRAMNADVLVAKYQPHSSFQQAMFSAEGLGTAEKLIKDSTDNNPYLIDGDAPDNHSLFEGFECRWNEVPTPHQENISLLIQVTDKHADQNQLYKEIIAHIRRIYISEQHYHPLRENSLSLTHSFKLLSIESRIRNRLANGWQKISYLLKLQYLRLIGIYVMKNNVITDATDWGAYKHRLVINSDFQKFDETLRMIISGTHQQGEQLKSLLLEYQNNHQIAFGLHQSHASLITCMVNDYDKDHIHFVDGANGGYALAALQLKQQLKKMKAT
;
A
#
# COMPACT_ATOMS: atom_id res chain seq x y z
N MET A 1 -5.48 29.82 87.17
CA MET A 1 -6.38 30.97 86.93
C MET A 1 -6.67 30.98 85.43
N HIS A 2 -7.76 30.32 84.99
CA HIS A 2 -9.01 30.95 84.51
C HIS A 2 -8.77 31.96 83.37
N LEU A 3 -9.38 31.92 82.18
CA LEU A 3 -10.57 31.27 81.63
C LEU A 3 -10.50 31.30 80.07
N ALA A 4 -11.34 30.50 79.42
CA ALA A 4 -11.45 30.29 77.98
C ALA A 4 -12.27 31.37 77.21
N SER A 5 -12.07 31.45 75.89
CA SER A 5 -13.08 31.72 74.82
C SER A 5 -12.35 31.56 73.47
N GLY A 6 -12.85 30.99 72.39
CA GLY A 6 -14.21 30.90 71.87
C GLY A 6 -14.08 31.07 70.35
N SER A 7 -14.69 30.16 69.60
CA SER A 7 -14.75 30.01 68.14
C SER A 7 -15.17 31.23 67.34
N GLU A 8 -14.68 31.38 66.09
CA GLU A 8 -15.55 31.69 64.94
C GLU A 8 -15.07 31.01 63.65
N LEU A 9 -16.06 30.47 62.95
CA LEU A 9 -16.04 29.65 61.75
C LEU A 9 -16.54 30.55 60.60
N PHE A 10 -15.72 30.81 59.58
CA PHE A 10 -16.21 31.45 58.36
C PHE A 10 -16.40 30.41 57.26
N ILE A 11 -17.68 30.15 56.97
CA ILE A 11 -18.17 29.36 55.85
C ILE A 11 -18.05 30.22 54.59
N VAL A 12 -17.37 29.73 53.57
CA VAL A 12 -17.50 30.21 52.20
C VAL A 12 -17.98 29.03 51.34
N CYS A 13 -19.29 29.01 51.09
CA CYS A 13 -19.90 28.18 50.06
C CYS A 13 -19.61 28.80 48.69
N ILE A 14 -18.83 28.12 47.84
CA ILE A 14 -18.82 28.37 46.40
C ILE A 14 -18.87 27.02 45.68
N GLY A 15 -20.01 26.78 45.03
CA GLY A 15 -20.22 26.01 43.81
C GLY A 15 -19.50 24.67 43.63
N VAL A 16 -20.25 23.58 43.71
CA VAL A 16 -19.88 22.30 43.10
C VAL A 16 -19.93 22.46 41.58
N THR A 17 -18.84 22.89 40.96
CA THR A 17 -18.65 22.77 39.52
C THR A 17 -18.28 21.32 39.25
N HIS A 18 -19.22 20.54 38.71
CA HIS A 18 -18.89 19.25 38.10
C HIS A 18 -17.92 19.54 36.94
N LEU A 19 -16.63 19.33 37.18
CA LEU A 19 -15.66 19.23 36.11
C LEU A 19 -16.02 17.95 35.34
N ILE A 20 -16.79 18.09 34.27
CA ILE A 20 -16.90 17.04 33.26
C ILE A 20 -15.50 16.97 32.64
N ILE A 21 -14.66 16.08 33.17
CA ILE A 21 -13.47 15.62 32.48
C ILE A 21 -14.01 14.85 31.28
N GLY A 22 -14.14 15.54 30.15
CA GLY A 22 -14.32 14.88 28.86
C GLY A 22 -13.20 13.85 28.67
N PRO A 23 -13.43 12.79 27.89
CA PRO A 23 -12.41 11.76 27.68
C PRO A 23 -11.10 12.45 27.30
N ILE A 24 -10.03 12.13 28.03
CA ILE A 24 -8.68 12.50 27.63
C ILE A 24 -8.50 11.84 26.27
N VAL A 25 -8.60 12.62 25.19
CA VAL A 25 -8.25 12.15 23.85
C VAL A 25 -6.76 11.87 23.93
N GLN A 26 -6.42 10.60 24.12
CA GLN A 26 -5.05 10.15 24.05
C GLN A 26 -4.55 10.53 22.65
N ASP A 27 -3.43 11.25 22.57
CA ASP A 27 -2.81 11.56 21.29
C ASP A 27 -2.38 10.23 20.65
N THR A 28 -3.12 9.82 19.62
CA THR A 28 -2.91 8.57 18.90
C THR A 28 -2.30 8.81 17.53
N ASP A 29 -1.91 10.04 17.20
CA ASP A 29 -1.44 10.39 15.85
C ASP A 29 -0.16 9.62 15.50
N HIS A 30 0.64 9.31 16.52
CA HIS A 30 1.88 8.54 16.44
C HIS A 30 1.71 7.03 16.66
N PHE A 31 0.47 6.51 16.72
CA PHE A 31 0.19 5.10 17.02
C PHE A 31 0.99 4.13 16.14
N TYR A 32 0.96 4.31 14.82
CA TYR A 32 1.65 3.39 13.90
C TYR A 32 3.18 3.48 14.03
N GLN A 33 3.74 4.65 14.35
CA GLN A 33 5.18 4.80 14.58
C GLN A 33 5.62 3.99 15.81
N GLN A 34 4.81 3.99 16.87
CA GLN A 34 5.07 3.29 18.12
C GLN A 34 4.80 1.78 18.05
N LEU A 35 4.07 1.32 17.03
CA LEU A 35 3.79 -0.10 16.83
C LEU A 35 5.08 -0.90 16.64
N THR A 36 5.28 -1.93 17.47
CA THR A 36 6.43 -2.83 17.38
C THR A 36 6.29 -3.74 16.16
N GLY A 37 7.33 -3.81 15.34
CA GLY A 37 7.34 -4.64 14.14
C GLY A 37 7.77 -6.08 14.40
N PHE A 38 7.46 -6.96 13.45
CA PHE A 38 7.93 -8.35 13.40
C PHE A 38 8.73 -8.60 12.12
N SER A 39 9.69 -9.52 12.16
CA SER A 39 10.68 -9.67 11.07
C SER A 39 10.52 -10.92 10.21
N ASN A 40 9.81 -11.95 10.69
CA ASN A 40 9.60 -13.18 9.91
C ASN A 40 8.19 -13.17 9.29
N PHE A 41 8.10 -13.24 7.97
CA PHE A 41 6.83 -13.27 7.24
C PHE A 41 5.93 -14.45 7.66
N GLU A 42 6.46 -15.56 8.17
CA GLU A 42 5.66 -16.68 8.69
C GLU A 42 4.78 -16.30 9.88
N ASN A 43 5.14 -15.23 10.59
CA ASN A 43 4.37 -14.70 11.71
C ASN A 43 3.21 -13.80 11.25
N LEU A 44 2.96 -13.69 9.94
CA LEU A 44 1.87 -12.89 9.39
C LEU A 44 0.50 -13.26 9.98
N THR A 45 0.28 -14.50 10.37
CA THR A 45 -1.00 -14.96 10.93
C THR A 45 -1.06 -14.90 12.46
N ASP A 46 0.01 -14.43 13.10
CA ASP A 46 0.09 -14.33 14.56
C ASP A 46 -0.58 -13.04 15.04
N THR A 47 -1.79 -13.20 15.58
CA THR A 47 -2.66 -12.11 16.03
C THR A 47 -2.03 -11.21 17.09
N ARG A 48 -0.97 -11.66 17.79
CA ARG A 48 -0.26 -10.86 18.80
C ARG A 48 0.44 -9.64 18.23
N TYR A 49 0.76 -9.64 16.93
CA TYR A 49 1.36 -8.48 16.25
C TYR A 49 0.33 -7.47 15.74
N TYR A 50 -0.95 -7.82 15.74
CA TYR A 50 -2.03 -7.00 15.22
C TYR A 50 -2.68 -6.20 16.34
N GLN A 51 -2.79 -4.89 16.14
CA GLN A 51 -3.46 -3.99 17.06
C GLN A 51 -4.59 -3.24 16.35
N PRO A 52 -5.73 -3.01 17.01
CA PRO A 52 -6.82 -2.23 16.44
C PRO A 52 -6.38 -0.78 16.22
N LEU A 53 -6.77 -0.21 15.09
CA LEU A 53 -6.55 1.21 14.85
C LEU A 53 -7.32 2.07 15.88
N PRO A 54 -6.83 3.24 16.26
CA PRO A 54 -7.58 4.13 17.15
C PRO A 54 -8.92 4.58 16.54
N ASP A 55 -9.92 4.92 17.37
CA ASP A 55 -11.25 5.36 16.91
C ASP A 55 -11.22 6.66 16.11
N ASN A 56 -10.28 7.55 16.43
CA ASN A 56 -10.07 8.86 15.81
C ASN A 56 -9.17 8.77 14.56
N TRP A 57 -9.28 7.67 13.82
CA TRP A 57 -8.57 7.44 12.57
C TRP A 57 -9.56 7.17 11.45
N SER A 58 -9.08 7.32 10.22
CA SER A 58 -9.85 7.10 9.00
C SER A 58 -9.09 6.21 8.02
N VAL A 59 -9.85 5.48 7.21
CA VAL A 59 -9.35 4.69 6.07
C VAL A 59 -9.58 5.48 4.79
N VAL A 60 -8.56 5.56 3.94
CA VAL A 60 -8.66 6.06 2.57
C VAL A 60 -8.43 4.92 1.60
N VAL A 61 -9.26 4.87 0.55
CA VAL A 61 -9.11 3.94 -0.57
C VAL A 61 -9.02 4.73 -1.86
N THR A 62 -8.04 4.38 -2.68
CA THR A 62 -7.90 4.87 -4.05
C THR A 62 -7.95 3.71 -5.03
N ASP A 63 -8.56 3.91 -6.19
CA ASP A 63 -8.79 2.87 -7.20
C ASP A 63 -8.91 3.51 -8.58
N VAL A 64 -8.11 3.07 -9.55
CA VAL A 64 -8.22 3.54 -10.94
C VAL A 64 -9.44 2.89 -11.59
N GLU A 65 -10.45 3.68 -11.91
CA GLU A 65 -11.66 3.19 -12.54
C GLU A 65 -11.38 2.68 -13.95
N GLY A 66 -11.93 1.50 -14.28
CA GLY A 66 -11.70 0.89 -15.58
C GLY A 66 -10.24 0.46 -15.83
N SER A 67 -9.46 0.24 -14.75
CA SER A 67 -8.06 -0.20 -14.82
C SER A 67 -7.86 -1.39 -15.76
N THR A 68 -8.75 -2.40 -15.71
CA THR A 68 -8.72 -3.57 -16.61
C THR A 68 -8.67 -3.17 -18.08
N HIS A 69 -9.51 -2.24 -18.51
CA HIS A 69 -9.55 -1.82 -19.91
C HIS A 69 -8.29 -1.04 -20.31
N ALA A 70 -7.79 -0.17 -19.44
CA ALA A 70 -6.52 0.53 -19.67
C ALA A 70 -5.33 -0.46 -19.75
N ILE A 71 -5.36 -1.52 -18.95
CA ILE A 71 -4.37 -2.59 -18.96
C ILE A 71 -4.40 -3.36 -20.28
N GLU A 72 -5.59 -3.74 -20.77
CA GLU A 72 -5.78 -4.40 -22.07
C GLU A 72 -5.24 -3.55 -23.24
N GLN A 73 -5.26 -2.22 -23.11
CA GLN A 73 -4.67 -1.27 -24.07
C GLN A 73 -3.15 -1.10 -23.92
N GLY A 74 -2.49 -1.89 -23.07
CA GLY A 74 -1.04 -1.81 -22.84
C GLY A 74 -0.61 -0.59 -22.01
N ARG A 75 -1.52 0.01 -21.24
CA ARG A 75 -1.28 1.21 -20.42
C ARG A 75 -1.02 0.89 -18.94
N TYR A 76 -0.67 -0.36 -18.63
CA TYR A 76 -0.59 -0.83 -17.26
C TYR A 76 0.42 -0.07 -16.40
N LYS A 77 1.60 0.31 -16.94
CA LYS A 77 2.55 1.15 -16.21
C LYS A 77 1.98 2.52 -15.83
N GLU A 78 1.06 3.09 -16.62
CA GLU A 78 0.38 4.33 -16.26
C GLU A 78 -0.60 4.11 -15.11
N VAL A 79 -1.33 2.98 -15.10
CA VAL A 79 -2.25 2.60 -14.02
C VAL A 79 -1.50 2.40 -12.71
N ASN A 80 -0.42 1.60 -12.71
CA ASN A 80 0.46 1.41 -11.55
C ASN A 80 1.04 2.74 -11.05
N ALA A 81 1.50 3.59 -11.97
CA ALA A 81 2.05 4.89 -11.64
C ALA A 81 1.04 5.82 -10.97
N VAL A 82 -0.22 5.84 -11.42
CA VAL A 82 -1.28 6.60 -10.75
C VAL A 82 -1.56 6.05 -9.35
N GLY A 83 -1.64 4.74 -9.19
CA GLY A 83 -1.82 4.10 -7.87
C GLY A 83 -0.71 4.49 -6.89
N VAL A 84 0.55 4.37 -7.29
CA VAL A 84 1.69 4.77 -6.44
C VAL A 84 1.78 6.28 -6.24
N ALA A 85 1.47 7.09 -7.27
CA ALA A 85 1.45 8.55 -7.12
C ALA A 85 0.45 9.02 -6.05
N SER A 86 -0.67 8.31 -5.86
CA SER A 86 -1.60 8.59 -4.77
C SER A 86 -0.98 8.35 -3.39
N ILE A 87 -0.21 7.25 -3.23
CA ILE A 87 0.54 6.96 -1.99
C ILE A 87 1.58 8.05 -1.74
N VAL A 88 2.37 8.41 -2.77
CA VAL A 88 3.39 9.45 -2.66
C VAL A 88 2.79 10.79 -2.24
N ALA A 89 1.67 11.20 -2.85
CA ALA A 89 0.96 12.43 -2.49
C ALA A 89 0.49 12.43 -1.04
N LEU A 90 -0.12 11.33 -0.59
CA LEU A 90 -0.60 11.18 0.78
C LEU A 90 0.55 11.22 1.78
N LEU A 91 1.60 10.42 1.57
CA LEU A 91 2.73 10.35 2.49
C LEU A 91 3.50 11.67 2.57
N ASN A 92 3.71 12.36 1.44
CA ASN A 92 4.35 13.67 1.45
C ASN A 92 3.56 14.73 2.22
N ASN A 93 2.22 14.68 2.17
CA ASN A 93 1.38 15.63 2.89
C ASN A 93 1.16 15.27 4.36
N LEU A 94 1.50 14.04 4.76
CA LEU A 94 1.41 13.55 6.14
C LEU A 94 2.74 13.66 6.90
N LYS A 95 3.87 13.94 6.22
CA LYS A 95 5.18 14.10 6.87
C LYS A 95 5.10 15.12 8.03
N PRO A 96 5.73 14.83 9.20
CA PRO A 96 6.61 13.69 9.48
C PRO A 96 5.90 12.42 10.00
N LEU A 97 4.57 12.36 9.98
CA LEU A 97 3.83 11.19 10.48
C LEU A 97 4.06 9.98 9.57
N SER A 98 4.32 8.83 10.18
CA SER A 98 4.34 7.54 9.49
C SER A 98 2.99 6.88 9.65
N VAL A 99 2.40 6.50 8.53
CA VAL A 99 1.07 5.90 8.48
C VAL A 99 1.12 4.56 7.75
N PRO A 100 0.25 3.60 8.11
CA PRO A 100 0.19 2.31 7.45
C PRO A 100 -0.51 2.42 6.09
N TYR A 101 0.02 1.69 5.11
CA TYR A 101 -0.51 1.67 3.75
C TYR A 101 -0.25 0.35 3.03
N VAL A 102 -1.06 0.05 2.02
CA VAL A 102 -0.88 -1.09 1.13
C VAL A 102 -1.19 -0.69 -0.32
N PHE A 103 -0.36 -1.18 -1.24
CA PHE A 103 -0.53 -0.97 -2.68
C PHE A 103 -1.21 -2.18 -3.34
N GLY A 104 -2.30 -1.92 -4.05
CA GLY A 104 -3.13 -2.93 -4.71
C GLY A 104 -2.82 -3.21 -6.19
N GLY A 105 -1.92 -2.45 -6.82
CA GLY A 105 -1.61 -2.53 -8.26
C GLY A 105 -2.21 -1.38 -9.06
N ASP A 106 -3.50 -1.11 -8.88
CA ASP A 106 -4.23 -0.03 -9.56
C ASP A 106 -4.81 1.00 -8.57
N GLY A 107 -4.37 0.94 -7.32
CA GLY A 107 -4.90 1.71 -6.22
C GLY A 107 -4.11 1.46 -4.94
N ALA A 108 -4.56 2.09 -3.87
CA ALA A 108 -3.92 1.98 -2.57
C ALA A 108 -4.92 2.21 -1.44
N THR A 109 -4.65 1.58 -0.31
CA THR A 109 -5.36 1.79 0.95
C THR A 109 -4.41 2.37 1.99
N LEU A 110 -4.84 3.42 2.68
CA LEU A 110 -4.09 4.09 3.74
C LEU A 110 -4.97 4.28 4.98
N CYS A 111 -4.38 4.24 6.17
CA CYS A 111 -5.06 4.67 7.38
C CYS A 111 -4.30 5.81 8.05
N PHE A 112 -4.99 6.80 8.60
CA PHE A 112 -4.35 8.00 9.15
C PHE A 112 -5.21 8.60 10.27
N PRO A 113 -4.64 9.44 11.15
CA PRO A 113 -5.40 10.12 12.21
C PRO A 113 -6.33 11.19 11.64
N ASP A 114 -7.51 11.36 12.24
CA ASP A 114 -8.53 12.30 11.78
C ASP A 114 -8.07 13.77 11.81
N SER A 115 -7.04 14.09 12.61
CA SER A 115 -6.37 15.39 12.64
C SER A 115 -5.79 15.80 11.27
N CYS A 116 -5.56 14.83 10.38
CA CYS A 116 -4.96 15.02 9.06
C CYS A 116 -5.96 14.97 7.88
N ILE A 117 -7.28 14.95 8.14
CA ILE A 117 -8.31 14.83 7.08
C ILE A 117 -8.17 15.91 5.99
N GLN A 118 -7.84 17.15 6.36
CA GLN A 118 -7.69 18.24 5.40
C GLN A 118 -6.49 18.01 4.47
N GLN A 119 -5.35 17.62 5.03
CA GLN A 119 -4.13 17.30 4.29
C GLN A 119 -4.37 16.12 3.35
N VAL A 120 -5.02 15.07 3.85
CA VAL A 120 -5.35 13.89 3.05
C VAL A 120 -6.28 14.25 1.89
N THR A 121 -7.34 15.02 2.15
CA THR A 121 -8.27 15.49 1.10
C THR A 121 -7.53 16.25 0.00
N GLN A 122 -6.65 17.18 0.35
CA GLN A 122 -5.84 17.94 -0.61
C GLN A 122 -4.95 17.03 -1.47
N ALA A 123 -4.28 16.04 -0.86
CA ALA A 123 -3.44 15.09 -1.58
C ALA A 123 -4.26 14.21 -2.54
N LEU A 124 -5.45 13.76 -2.12
CA LEU A 124 -6.36 12.97 -2.95
C LEU A 124 -6.87 13.78 -4.14
N CYS A 125 -7.31 15.03 -3.93
CA CYS A 125 -7.73 15.91 -5.02
C CYS A 125 -6.59 16.13 -6.04
N ALA A 126 -5.36 16.34 -5.59
CA ALA A 126 -4.19 16.43 -6.47
C ALA A 126 -3.95 15.14 -7.26
N ALA A 127 -4.10 13.97 -6.63
CA ALA A 127 -3.94 12.68 -7.30
C ALA A 127 -5.05 12.42 -8.34
N LYS A 128 -6.31 12.78 -8.03
CA LYS A 128 -7.43 12.74 -8.99
C LYS A 128 -7.16 13.60 -10.21
N GLU A 129 -6.76 14.86 -9.99
CA GLU A 129 -6.45 15.79 -11.06
C GLU A 129 -5.27 15.29 -11.90
N LEU A 130 -4.21 14.79 -11.26
CA LEU A 130 -3.06 14.20 -11.93
C LEU A 130 -3.48 13.05 -12.84
N ALA A 131 -4.25 12.08 -12.33
CA ALA A 131 -4.74 10.94 -13.10
C ALA A 131 -5.52 11.39 -14.35
N ARG A 132 -6.42 12.35 -14.17
CA ARG A 132 -7.28 12.86 -15.24
C ARG A 132 -6.49 13.67 -16.27
N THR A 133 -5.75 14.68 -15.82
CA THR A 133 -5.10 15.67 -16.69
C THR A 133 -3.85 15.13 -17.35
N GLN A 134 -3.06 14.34 -16.61
CA GLN A 134 -1.83 13.80 -17.15
C GLN A 134 -2.08 12.53 -17.90
N PHE A 135 -2.94 11.62 -17.43
CA PHE A 135 -3.08 10.28 -17.98
C PHE A 135 -4.45 9.99 -18.63
N GLY A 136 -5.45 10.86 -18.50
CA GLY A 136 -6.80 10.54 -18.99
C GLY A 136 -7.38 9.30 -18.31
N LEU A 137 -6.99 9.06 -17.05
CA LEU A 137 -7.50 8.00 -16.20
C LEU A 137 -8.37 8.63 -15.11
N THR A 138 -9.43 7.93 -14.71
CA THR A 138 -10.26 8.36 -13.58
C THR A 138 -9.77 7.66 -12.32
N LEU A 139 -9.38 8.43 -11.30
CA LEU A 139 -9.02 7.89 -10.00
C LEU A 139 -10.20 8.10 -9.04
N ARG A 140 -10.78 7.01 -8.57
CA ARG A 140 -11.72 7.03 -7.44
C ARG A 140 -10.92 7.20 -6.16
N THR A 141 -11.38 8.10 -5.30
CA THR A 141 -10.79 8.34 -3.99
C THR A 141 -11.92 8.49 -2.99
N GLY A 142 -11.85 7.77 -1.88
CA GLY A 142 -12.81 7.91 -0.80
C GLY A 142 -12.17 7.75 0.57
N LEU A 143 -12.92 8.14 1.58
CA LEU A 143 -12.53 8.18 2.98
C LEU A 143 -13.68 7.64 3.84
N VAL A 144 -13.38 6.73 4.75
CA VAL A 144 -14.33 6.19 5.73
C VAL A 144 -13.72 6.23 7.13
N PRO A 145 -14.35 6.89 8.11
CA PRO A 145 -13.88 6.87 9.51
C PRO A 145 -13.91 5.47 10.13
N ILE A 146 -12.94 5.16 11.00
CA ILE A 146 -12.89 3.86 11.72
C ILE A 146 -14.14 3.67 12.58
N GLY A 147 -14.62 4.72 13.25
CA GLY A 147 -15.87 4.66 14.02
C GLY A 147 -17.08 4.21 13.17
N THR A 148 -17.15 4.61 11.90
CA THR A 148 -18.21 4.17 10.97
C THR A 148 -18.10 2.69 10.65
N LEU A 149 -16.89 2.19 10.40
CA LEU A 149 -16.66 0.76 10.14
C LEU A 149 -17.02 -0.09 11.36
N ARG A 150 -16.63 0.35 12.55
CA ARG A 150 -16.95 -0.34 13.81
C ARG A 150 -18.45 -0.39 14.09
N ALA A 151 -19.19 0.66 13.76
CA ALA A 151 -20.65 0.65 13.85
C ALA A 151 -21.30 -0.41 12.92
N MET A 152 -20.58 -0.88 11.90
CA MET A 152 -20.97 -1.97 11.00
C MET A 152 -20.38 -3.33 11.41
N ASN A 153 -19.80 -3.44 12.62
CA ASN A 153 -19.07 -4.61 13.12
C ASN A 153 -17.83 -4.99 12.28
N ALA A 154 -17.25 -4.02 11.56
CA ALA A 154 -16.03 -4.21 10.80
C ALA A 154 -14.90 -3.41 11.47
N ASP A 155 -13.86 -4.10 11.94
CA ASP A 155 -12.68 -3.46 12.53
C ASP A 155 -11.49 -3.50 11.57
N VAL A 156 -10.51 -2.62 11.80
CA VAL A 156 -9.22 -2.63 11.08
C VAL A 156 -8.12 -2.87 12.10
N LEU A 157 -7.47 -4.03 11.97
CA LEU A 157 -6.28 -4.35 12.74
C LEU A 157 -5.05 -4.14 11.86
N VAL A 158 -3.98 -3.60 12.43
CA VAL A 158 -2.72 -3.37 11.73
C VAL A 158 -1.54 -3.97 12.48
N ALA A 159 -0.61 -4.54 11.73
CA ALA A 159 0.70 -4.98 12.18
C ALA A 159 1.80 -4.32 11.32
N LYS A 160 3.02 -4.23 11.85
CA LYS A 160 4.18 -3.71 11.11
C LYS A 160 5.14 -4.84 10.78
N TYR A 161 5.24 -5.21 9.50
CA TYR A 161 6.28 -6.10 9.03
C TYR A 161 7.57 -5.30 8.83
N GLN A 162 8.64 -5.70 9.51
CA GLN A 162 9.93 -5.01 9.52
C GLN A 162 11.07 -6.05 9.58
N PRO A 163 11.43 -6.68 8.44
CA PRO A 163 12.49 -7.68 8.38
C PRO A 163 13.88 -7.09 8.66
N HIS A 164 14.09 -5.79 8.38
CA HIS A 164 15.31 -5.05 8.69
C HIS A 164 15.02 -3.54 8.83
N SER A 165 16.00 -2.76 9.25
CA SER A 165 15.80 -1.34 9.63
C SER A 165 15.43 -0.40 8.48
N SER A 166 15.78 -0.76 7.24
CA SER A 166 15.56 0.07 6.04
C SER A 166 14.30 -0.30 5.25
N PHE A 167 13.49 -1.26 5.73
CA PHE A 167 12.23 -1.63 5.11
C PHE A 167 11.17 -1.92 6.15
N GLN A 168 10.00 -1.31 5.97
CA GLN A 168 8.82 -1.62 6.75
C GLN A 168 7.59 -1.61 5.85
N GLN A 169 6.61 -2.42 6.19
CA GLN A 169 5.37 -2.56 5.45
C GLN A 169 4.22 -2.80 6.44
N ALA A 170 3.08 -2.17 6.19
CA ALA A 170 1.88 -2.45 6.98
C ALA A 170 1.25 -3.76 6.51
N MET A 171 0.76 -4.54 7.47
CA MET A 171 -0.11 -5.69 7.24
C MET A 171 -1.44 -5.42 7.92
N PHE A 172 -2.54 -5.69 7.24
CA PHE A 172 -3.88 -5.44 7.76
C PHE A 172 -4.69 -6.73 7.86
N SER A 173 -5.46 -6.86 8.95
CA SER A 173 -6.40 -7.96 9.15
C SER A 173 -7.75 -7.45 9.64
N ALA A 174 -8.68 -8.39 9.89
CA ALA A 174 -10.11 -8.16 10.08
C ALA A 174 -10.83 -7.80 8.76
N GLU A 175 -11.97 -7.10 8.80
CA GLU A 175 -12.86 -6.90 7.63
C GLU A 175 -13.11 -5.42 7.28
N GLY A 176 -12.43 -4.51 7.98
CA GLY A 176 -12.68 -3.07 7.88
C GLY A 176 -12.22 -2.45 6.56
N LEU A 177 -11.08 -2.87 5.98
CA LEU A 177 -10.60 -2.32 4.71
C LEU A 177 -11.51 -2.75 3.55
N GLY A 178 -11.89 -4.03 3.52
CA GLY A 178 -12.82 -4.56 2.52
C GLY A 178 -14.23 -3.96 2.66
N THR A 179 -14.63 -3.56 3.88
CA THR A 179 -15.88 -2.81 4.11
C THR A 179 -15.77 -1.36 3.65
N ALA A 180 -14.66 -0.67 3.94
CA ALA A 180 -14.40 0.68 3.44
C ALA A 180 -14.38 0.73 1.90
N GLU A 181 -13.72 -0.23 1.25
CA GLU A 181 -13.70 -0.34 -0.22
C GLU A 181 -15.13 -0.48 -0.76
N LYS A 182 -15.98 -1.32 -0.16
CA LYS A 182 -17.39 -1.48 -0.60
C LYS A 182 -18.17 -0.18 -0.45
N LEU A 183 -18.04 0.52 0.67
CA LEU A 183 -18.71 1.81 0.90
C LEU A 183 -18.29 2.85 -0.13
N ILE A 184 -16.99 2.96 -0.42
CA ILE A 184 -16.45 3.90 -1.40
C ILE A 184 -16.83 3.51 -2.84
N LYS A 185 -16.98 2.21 -3.13
CA LYS A 185 -17.35 1.72 -4.46
C LYS A 185 -18.86 1.61 -4.68
N ASP A 186 -19.66 1.90 -3.67
CA ASP A 186 -21.11 1.96 -3.78
C ASP A 186 -21.54 3.00 -4.81
N SER A 187 -22.42 2.60 -5.72
CA SER A 187 -22.90 3.40 -6.84
C SER A 187 -24.13 4.26 -6.50
N THR A 188 -24.46 4.40 -5.21
CA THR A 188 -25.52 5.30 -4.75
C THR A 188 -25.21 6.75 -5.08
N ASP A 189 -26.24 7.49 -5.49
CA ASP A 189 -26.14 8.92 -5.75
C ASP A 189 -25.71 9.65 -4.47
N ASN A 190 -24.78 10.60 -4.59
CA ASN A 190 -24.23 11.37 -3.48
C ASN A 190 -23.57 10.51 -2.39
N ASN A 191 -22.83 9.48 -2.78
CA ASN A 191 -22.03 8.67 -1.86
C ASN A 191 -21.15 9.57 -0.96
N PRO A 192 -21.42 9.63 0.37
CA PRO A 192 -20.81 10.61 1.27
C PRO A 192 -19.33 10.29 1.58
N TYR A 193 -18.87 9.11 1.19
CA TYR A 193 -17.49 8.67 1.41
C TYR A 193 -16.57 9.06 0.25
N LEU A 194 -17.10 9.55 -0.87
CA LEU A 194 -16.28 10.03 -1.97
C LEU A 194 -15.69 11.40 -1.64
N ILE A 195 -14.40 11.55 -1.97
CA ILE A 195 -13.69 12.81 -1.81
C ILE A 195 -13.78 13.61 -3.11
N ASP A 196 -14.34 14.80 -3.01
CA ASP A 196 -14.38 15.81 -4.07
C ASP A 196 -13.86 17.15 -3.56
N GLY A 197 -13.32 17.95 -4.48
CA GLY A 197 -12.74 19.24 -4.17
C GLY A 197 -11.65 19.62 -5.18
N ASP A 198 -11.13 20.83 -5.03
CA ASP A 198 -10.10 21.35 -5.91
C ASP A 198 -8.71 20.85 -5.51
N ALA A 199 -7.91 20.52 -6.51
CA ALA A 199 -6.52 20.15 -6.31
C ALA A 199 -5.71 21.39 -5.87
N PRO A 200 -4.89 21.30 -4.81
CA PRO A 200 -4.00 22.38 -4.43
C PRO A 200 -2.95 22.64 -5.51
N ASP A 201 -2.49 23.88 -5.63
CA ASP A 201 -1.33 24.23 -6.45
C ASP A 201 -0.02 23.93 -5.69
N ASN A 202 0.23 22.64 -5.45
CA ASN A 202 1.44 22.16 -4.76
C ASN A 202 2.21 21.16 -5.63
N HIS A 203 3.40 21.55 -6.05
CA HIS A 203 4.32 20.72 -6.84
C HIS A 203 5.02 19.63 -6.01
N SER A 204 5.24 19.84 -4.70
CA SER A 204 6.06 18.94 -3.89
C SER A 204 5.33 17.65 -3.49
N LEU A 205 4.00 17.59 -3.66
CA LEU A 205 3.19 16.41 -3.33
C LEU A 205 3.70 15.13 -4.00
N PHE A 206 4.27 15.22 -5.20
CA PHE A 206 4.73 14.05 -5.95
C PHE A 206 6.25 13.85 -5.87
N GLU A 207 6.94 14.55 -4.97
CA GLU A 207 8.36 14.35 -4.73
C GLU A 207 8.66 12.92 -4.26
N GLY A 208 9.79 12.39 -4.71
CA GLY A 208 10.20 11.00 -4.50
C GLY A 208 9.55 9.96 -5.43
N PHE A 209 8.53 10.30 -6.22
CA PHE A 209 8.02 9.36 -7.24
C PHE A 209 9.08 9.11 -8.32
N GLU A 210 9.41 7.83 -8.57
CA GLU A 210 10.30 7.42 -9.66
C GLU A 210 9.76 6.21 -10.44
N CYS A 211 9.95 6.23 -11.77
CA CYS A 211 9.58 5.12 -12.66
C CYS A 211 10.64 4.94 -13.75
N ARG A 212 11.84 4.51 -13.33
CA ARG A 212 13.05 4.52 -14.19
C ARG A 212 13.50 3.14 -14.65
N TRP A 213 12.85 2.07 -14.18
CA TRP A 213 13.22 0.69 -14.50
C TRP A 213 12.45 0.15 -15.70
N ASN A 214 13.12 -0.68 -16.50
CA ASN A 214 12.42 -1.54 -17.46
C ASN A 214 11.57 -2.57 -16.71
N GLU A 215 10.71 -3.28 -17.44
CA GLU A 215 10.13 -4.51 -16.90
C GLU A 215 11.27 -5.46 -16.53
N VAL A 216 11.13 -6.13 -15.39
CA VAL A 216 12.15 -7.05 -14.87
C VAL A 216 11.76 -8.45 -15.29
N PRO A 217 12.52 -9.11 -16.19
CA PRO A 217 12.22 -10.47 -16.60
C PRO A 217 12.15 -11.41 -15.41
N THR A 218 11.24 -12.39 -15.47
CA THR A 218 11.14 -13.44 -14.45
C THR A 218 12.51 -14.14 -14.27
N PRO A 219 12.97 -14.35 -13.03
CA PRO A 219 14.16 -15.14 -12.74
C PRO A 219 14.07 -16.60 -13.16
N HIS A 220 12.83 -17.13 -13.29
CA HIS A 220 12.55 -18.51 -13.66
C HIS A 220 11.81 -18.57 -15.01
N GLN A 221 10.67 -19.26 -15.10
CA GLN A 221 9.90 -19.40 -16.34
C GLN A 221 8.68 -18.48 -16.37
N GLU A 222 8.10 -18.19 -15.21
CA GLU A 222 6.94 -17.32 -15.07
C GLU A 222 6.94 -16.59 -13.73
N ASN A 223 6.19 -15.50 -13.67
CA ASN A 223 5.78 -14.84 -12.43
C ASN A 223 4.27 -15.03 -12.27
N ILE A 224 3.84 -15.30 -11.05
CA ILE A 224 2.44 -15.49 -10.68
C ILE A 224 2.02 -14.37 -9.74
N SER A 225 1.06 -13.58 -10.17
CA SER A 225 0.33 -12.64 -9.31
C SER A 225 -0.76 -13.41 -8.60
N LEU A 226 -0.59 -13.60 -7.29
CA LEU A 226 -1.43 -14.45 -6.46
C LEU A 226 -2.21 -13.60 -5.46
N LEU A 227 -3.52 -13.86 -5.37
CA LEU A 227 -4.42 -13.32 -4.37
C LEU A 227 -5.18 -14.46 -3.70
N ILE A 228 -5.18 -14.54 -2.37
CA ILE A 228 -5.91 -15.57 -1.62
C ILE A 228 -6.71 -14.92 -0.50
N GLN A 229 -8.01 -15.16 -0.48
CA GLN A 229 -8.91 -14.73 0.58
C GLN A 229 -9.59 -15.95 1.21
N VAL A 230 -9.44 -16.11 2.52
CA VAL A 230 -10.18 -17.14 3.26
C VAL A 230 -11.65 -16.75 3.31
N THR A 231 -12.52 -17.69 2.97
CA THR A 231 -13.97 -17.49 2.90
C THR A 231 -14.75 -18.31 3.93
N ASP A 232 -14.13 -19.36 4.48
CA ASP A 232 -14.75 -20.18 5.51
C ASP A 232 -14.81 -19.41 6.84
N LYS A 233 -16.04 -19.10 7.27
CA LYS A 233 -16.32 -18.39 8.52
C LYS A 233 -16.28 -19.28 9.76
N HIS A 234 -16.29 -20.60 9.57
CA HIS A 234 -16.26 -21.58 10.66
C HIS A 234 -14.84 -22.07 10.94
N ALA A 235 -13.92 -21.91 9.98
CA ALA A 235 -12.51 -22.21 10.15
C ALA A 235 -11.78 -21.15 10.97
N ASP A 236 -10.69 -21.59 11.62
CA ASP A 236 -9.65 -20.67 12.09
C ASP A 236 -8.90 -20.13 10.86
N GLN A 237 -9.24 -18.89 10.48
CA GLN A 237 -8.68 -18.24 9.30
C GLN A 237 -7.15 -18.11 9.40
N ASN A 238 -6.62 -17.82 10.58
CA ASN A 238 -5.19 -17.64 10.79
C ASN A 238 -4.43 -18.95 10.60
N GLN A 239 -4.99 -20.05 11.11
CA GLN A 239 -4.44 -21.38 10.89
C GLN A 239 -4.48 -21.77 9.41
N LEU A 240 -5.58 -21.47 8.70
CA LEU A 240 -5.70 -21.77 7.28
C LEU A 240 -4.70 -20.97 6.42
N TYR A 241 -4.53 -19.67 6.68
CA TYR A 241 -3.49 -18.89 6.02
C TYR A 241 -2.08 -19.43 6.31
N LYS A 242 -1.81 -19.86 7.55
CA LYS A 242 -0.53 -20.45 7.94
C LYS A 242 -0.24 -21.72 7.16
N GLU A 243 -1.24 -22.59 7.02
CA GLU A 243 -1.14 -23.82 6.22
C GLU A 243 -0.89 -23.53 4.74
N ILE A 244 -1.63 -22.58 4.16
CA ILE A 244 -1.47 -22.17 2.76
C ILE A 244 -0.06 -21.61 2.52
N ILE A 245 0.43 -20.72 3.38
CA ILE A 245 1.79 -20.16 3.28
C ILE A 245 2.84 -21.26 3.39
N ALA A 246 2.66 -22.22 4.31
CA ALA A 246 3.56 -23.37 4.44
C ALA A 246 3.57 -24.25 3.18
N HIS A 247 2.40 -24.48 2.56
CA HIS A 247 2.29 -25.23 1.31
C HIS A 247 2.95 -24.49 0.13
N ILE A 248 2.76 -23.18 0.00
CA ILE A 248 3.44 -22.36 -1.00
C ILE A 248 4.97 -22.51 -0.83
N ARG A 249 5.47 -22.40 0.41
CA ARG A 249 6.90 -22.59 0.67
C ARG A 249 7.40 -23.99 0.36
N ARG A 250 6.58 -25.03 0.52
CA ARG A 250 6.96 -26.39 0.11
C ARG A 250 7.12 -26.51 -1.40
N ILE A 251 6.29 -25.81 -2.19
CA ILE A 251 6.37 -25.80 -3.66
C ILE A 251 7.58 -24.98 -4.15
N TYR A 252 7.80 -23.82 -3.54
CA TYR A 252 8.79 -22.83 -4.01
C TYR A 252 10.07 -22.74 -3.16
N ILE A 253 10.22 -23.60 -2.15
CA ILE A 253 11.37 -23.78 -1.25
C ILE A 253 11.55 -22.64 -0.24
N SER A 254 11.89 -21.42 -0.69
CA SER A 254 12.19 -20.29 0.20
C SER A 254 11.94 -18.95 -0.46
N GLU A 255 11.85 -17.90 0.36
CA GLU A 255 11.64 -16.52 -0.08
C GLU A 255 12.64 -16.08 -1.15
N GLN A 256 13.92 -16.32 -0.92
CA GLN A 256 14.96 -16.00 -1.88
C GLN A 256 14.79 -16.73 -3.22
N HIS A 257 14.16 -17.90 -3.25
CA HIS A 257 13.99 -18.67 -4.48
C HIS A 257 12.85 -18.14 -5.33
N TYR A 258 11.70 -17.82 -4.72
CA TYR A 258 10.54 -17.30 -5.45
C TYR A 258 10.48 -15.79 -5.56
N HIS A 259 11.45 -15.05 -4.99
CA HIS A 259 11.54 -13.61 -5.15
C HIS A 259 11.51 -13.23 -6.64
N PRO A 260 10.60 -12.34 -7.08
CA PRO A 260 10.37 -12.09 -8.50
C PRO A 260 11.44 -11.19 -9.15
N LEU A 261 12.31 -10.60 -8.34
CA LEU A 261 13.40 -9.73 -8.78
C LEU A 261 14.77 -10.35 -8.52
N ARG A 262 15.70 -10.13 -9.44
CA ARG A 262 17.14 -10.40 -9.28
C ARG A 262 17.93 -9.17 -9.67
N GLU A 263 19.02 -8.89 -8.94
CA GLU A 263 19.87 -7.72 -9.16
C GLU A 263 20.40 -7.61 -10.59
N ASN A 264 20.78 -8.76 -11.17
CA ASN A 264 21.31 -8.85 -12.53
C ASN A 264 20.26 -8.58 -13.61
N SER A 265 18.97 -8.76 -13.30
CA SER A 265 17.86 -8.51 -14.23
C SER A 265 17.42 -7.04 -14.23
N LEU A 266 17.81 -6.25 -13.23
CA LEU A 266 17.46 -4.85 -13.11
C LEU A 266 18.20 -4.00 -14.14
N SER A 267 17.45 -3.26 -14.97
CA SER A 267 18.01 -2.34 -15.96
C SER A 267 17.24 -1.02 -16.05
N LEU A 268 17.97 0.10 -16.10
CA LEU A 268 17.37 1.42 -16.26
C LEU A 268 16.86 1.62 -17.69
N THR A 269 15.64 2.13 -17.82
CA THR A 269 14.99 2.32 -19.11
C THR A 269 15.61 3.44 -19.91
N HIS A 270 15.79 3.23 -21.21
CA HIS A 270 16.17 4.28 -22.16
C HIS A 270 14.93 4.89 -22.85
N SER A 271 13.75 4.30 -22.62
CA SER A 271 12.52 4.67 -23.31
C SER A 271 12.00 6.01 -22.81
N PHE A 272 11.97 7.00 -23.70
CA PHE A 272 11.34 8.29 -23.42
C PHE A 272 9.86 8.15 -23.05
N LYS A 273 9.15 7.18 -23.65
CA LYS A 273 7.75 6.90 -23.30
C LYS A 273 7.63 6.49 -21.84
N LEU A 274 8.49 5.60 -21.35
CA LEU A 274 8.46 5.17 -19.94
C LEU A 274 8.87 6.29 -18.99
N LEU A 275 9.97 7.00 -19.29
CA LEU A 275 10.41 8.15 -18.49
C LEU A 275 9.40 9.31 -18.47
N SER A 276 8.55 9.42 -19.51
CA SER A 276 7.51 10.44 -19.56
C SER A 276 6.47 10.29 -18.45
N ILE A 277 6.28 9.08 -17.92
CA ILE A 277 5.38 8.83 -16.79
C ILE A 277 5.87 9.60 -15.56
N GLU A 278 7.13 9.41 -15.18
CA GLU A 278 7.74 10.17 -14.07
C GLU A 278 7.72 11.67 -14.37
N SER A 279 8.09 12.09 -15.58
CA SER A 279 8.08 13.52 -15.95
C SER A 279 6.70 14.16 -15.78
N ARG A 280 5.63 13.50 -16.25
CA ARG A 280 4.23 13.98 -16.12
C ARG A 280 3.80 14.07 -14.66
N ILE A 281 4.22 13.13 -13.81
CA ILE A 281 3.88 13.11 -12.38
C ILE A 281 4.64 14.20 -11.62
N ARG A 282 5.97 14.22 -11.74
CA ARG A 282 6.86 15.18 -11.06
C ARG A 282 6.65 16.62 -11.50
N ASN A 283 6.09 16.82 -12.69
CA ASN A 283 5.90 18.13 -13.29
C ASN A 283 4.44 18.34 -13.72
N ARG A 284 3.45 17.86 -12.94
CA ARG A 284 2.03 17.88 -13.34
C ARG A 284 1.53 19.28 -13.75
N LEU A 285 1.93 20.28 -12.98
CA LEU A 285 1.58 21.70 -13.12
C LEU A 285 2.51 22.46 -14.08
N ALA A 286 3.53 21.80 -14.61
CA ALA A 286 4.55 22.44 -15.42
C ALA A 286 4.17 22.50 -16.91
N ASN A 287 4.76 23.46 -17.61
CA ASN A 287 4.56 23.63 -19.04
C ASN A 287 5.32 22.55 -19.84
N GLY A 288 4.98 22.37 -21.12
CA GLY A 288 5.58 21.33 -21.98
C GLY A 288 7.11 21.36 -22.02
N TRP A 289 7.71 22.56 -22.07
CA TRP A 289 9.17 22.73 -22.05
C TRP A 289 9.83 22.21 -20.77
N GLN A 290 9.21 22.42 -19.61
CA GLN A 290 9.71 21.93 -18.33
C GLN A 290 9.67 20.39 -18.29
N LYS A 291 8.58 19.78 -18.78
CA LYS A 291 8.45 18.32 -18.92
C LYS A 291 9.53 17.72 -19.83
N ILE A 292 9.83 18.39 -20.95
CA ILE A 292 10.92 17.98 -21.87
C ILE A 292 12.29 18.15 -21.21
N SER A 293 12.55 19.27 -20.53
CA SER A 293 13.82 19.49 -19.83
C SER A 293 14.05 18.43 -18.73
N TYR A 294 12.99 18.05 -18.02
CA TYR A 294 13.04 16.99 -17.02
C TYR A 294 13.33 15.63 -17.67
N LEU A 295 12.73 15.32 -18.82
CA LEU A 295 13.03 14.10 -19.58
C LEU A 295 14.52 14.01 -19.99
N LEU A 296 15.10 15.12 -20.46
CA LEU A 296 16.53 15.15 -20.79
C LEU A 296 17.40 14.97 -19.55
N LYS A 297 17.03 15.60 -18.43
CA LYS A 297 17.66 15.38 -17.13
C LYS A 297 17.60 13.90 -16.71
N LEU A 298 16.47 13.22 -16.88
CA LEU A 298 16.34 11.79 -16.57
C LEU A 298 17.26 10.93 -17.43
N GLN A 299 17.42 11.24 -18.73
CA GLN A 299 18.35 10.51 -19.58
C GLN A 299 19.81 10.71 -19.16
N TYR A 300 20.17 11.93 -18.74
CA TYR A 300 21.49 12.20 -18.18
C TYR A 300 21.72 11.45 -16.86
N LEU A 301 20.77 11.53 -15.93
CA LEU A 301 20.82 10.81 -14.65
C LEU A 301 20.87 9.29 -14.84
N ARG A 302 20.21 8.75 -15.87
CA ARG A 302 20.32 7.34 -16.24
C ARG A 302 21.76 6.95 -16.57
N LEU A 303 22.46 7.75 -17.39
CA LEU A 303 23.85 7.46 -17.76
C LEU A 303 24.77 7.49 -16.55
N ILE A 304 24.58 8.50 -15.68
CA ILE A 304 25.29 8.56 -14.38
C ILE A 304 24.96 7.31 -13.55
N GLY A 305 23.69 6.98 -13.38
CA GLY A 305 23.22 5.83 -12.62
C GLY A 305 23.86 4.51 -13.08
N ILE A 306 23.90 4.27 -14.40
CA ILE A 306 24.57 3.10 -14.98
C ILE A 306 26.07 3.11 -14.63
N TYR A 307 26.74 4.26 -14.75
CA TYR A 307 28.15 4.38 -14.44
C TYR A 307 28.45 4.13 -12.96
N VAL A 308 27.74 4.78 -12.04
CA VAL A 308 28.00 4.68 -10.59
C VAL A 308 27.67 3.29 -10.05
N MET A 309 26.57 2.67 -10.52
CA MET A 309 26.21 1.30 -10.14
C MET A 309 27.21 0.28 -10.71
N LYS A 310 27.66 0.45 -11.96
CA LYS A 310 28.63 -0.48 -12.57
C LYS A 310 30.00 -0.44 -11.90
N ASN A 311 30.41 0.73 -11.42
CA ASN A 311 31.72 0.93 -10.78
C ASN A 311 31.66 0.88 -9.24
N ASN A 312 30.52 0.48 -8.65
CA ASN A 312 30.31 0.40 -7.20
C ASN A 312 30.74 1.68 -6.46
N VAL A 313 30.37 2.84 -7.01
CA VAL A 313 30.78 4.14 -6.46
C VAL A 313 29.99 4.43 -5.19
N ILE A 314 30.70 4.80 -4.12
CA ILE A 314 30.08 5.32 -2.90
C ILE A 314 29.99 6.84 -3.03
N THR A 315 28.80 7.38 -2.77
CA THR A 315 28.53 8.82 -2.77
C THR A 315 27.89 9.23 -1.45
N ASP A 316 27.81 10.53 -1.19
CA ASP A 316 27.11 11.06 -0.01
C ASP A 316 25.63 10.63 0.04
N ALA A 317 25.03 10.34 -1.11
CA ALA A 317 23.63 9.91 -1.19
C ALA A 317 23.45 8.43 -0.84
N THR A 318 24.33 7.55 -1.32
CA THR A 318 24.24 6.09 -1.11
C THR A 318 25.48 5.35 -1.64
N ASP A 319 25.62 4.08 -1.24
CA ASP A 319 26.51 3.10 -1.89
C ASP A 319 25.83 2.53 -3.15
N TRP A 320 26.21 3.01 -4.33
CA TRP A 320 25.57 2.59 -5.58
C TRP A 320 25.86 1.14 -5.98
N GLY A 321 26.89 0.51 -5.43
CA GLY A 321 27.17 -0.91 -5.67
C GLY A 321 26.13 -1.82 -5.01
N ALA A 322 25.68 -1.43 -3.82
CA ALA A 322 24.65 -2.17 -3.07
C ALA A 322 23.20 -1.69 -3.37
N TYR A 323 23.00 -0.70 -4.24
CA TYR A 323 21.67 -0.13 -4.50
C TYR A 323 20.69 -1.15 -5.10
N LYS A 324 21.14 -1.97 -6.06
CA LYS A 324 20.29 -3.01 -6.65
C LYS A 324 19.89 -4.06 -5.63
N HIS A 325 20.81 -4.45 -4.75
CA HIS A 325 20.52 -5.36 -3.65
C HIS A 325 19.46 -4.77 -2.71
N ARG A 326 19.67 -3.52 -2.26
CA ARG A 326 18.69 -2.78 -1.44
C ARG A 326 17.33 -2.68 -2.11
N LEU A 327 17.29 -2.39 -3.41
CA LEU A 327 16.04 -2.36 -4.17
C LEU A 327 15.27 -3.69 -4.08
N VAL A 328 15.97 -4.81 -4.21
CA VAL A 328 15.36 -6.15 -4.17
C VAL A 328 14.80 -6.45 -2.78
N ILE A 329 15.57 -6.20 -1.72
CA ILE A 329 15.12 -6.47 -0.34
C ILE A 329 14.07 -5.46 0.17
N ASN A 330 14.05 -4.24 -0.36
CA ASN A 330 13.05 -3.20 -0.07
C ASN A 330 11.81 -3.28 -0.99
N SER A 331 11.50 -4.47 -1.49
CA SER A 331 10.41 -4.67 -2.45
C SER A 331 9.17 -5.29 -1.80
N ASP A 332 7.99 -4.80 -2.17
CA ASP A 332 6.72 -5.10 -1.50
C ASP A 332 5.99 -6.34 -2.08
N PHE A 333 6.76 -7.30 -2.60
CA PHE A 333 6.26 -8.42 -3.40
C PHE A 333 5.38 -9.43 -2.64
N GLN A 334 5.32 -9.33 -1.31
CA GLN A 334 4.39 -10.03 -0.43
C GLN A 334 3.71 -9.03 0.50
N LYS A 335 2.41 -9.19 0.71
CA LYS A 335 1.61 -8.31 1.57
C LYS A 335 0.30 -8.97 1.98
N PHE A 336 -0.33 -8.39 2.99
CA PHE A 336 -1.59 -8.89 3.54
C PHE A 336 -2.51 -7.72 3.89
N ASP A 337 -3.68 -7.71 3.27
CA ASP A 337 -4.73 -6.70 3.45
C ASP A 337 -6.11 -7.38 3.45
N GLU A 338 -6.35 -8.29 4.41
CA GLU A 338 -7.46 -9.27 4.39
C GLU A 338 -7.32 -10.33 3.27
N THR A 339 -6.51 -10.05 2.27
CA THR A 339 -6.12 -10.95 1.18
C THR A 339 -4.61 -11.14 1.22
N LEU A 340 -4.14 -12.39 1.15
CA LEU A 340 -2.73 -12.66 0.94
C LEU A 340 -2.38 -12.34 -0.51
N ARG A 341 -1.47 -11.39 -0.72
CA ARG A 341 -1.01 -10.98 -2.04
C ARG A 341 0.46 -11.29 -2.21
N MET A 342 0.82 -11.93 -3.31
CA MET A 342 2.20 -12.31 -3.60
C MET A 342 2.50 -12.21 -5.09
N ILE A 343 3.70 -11.78 -5.45
CA ILE A 343 4.27 -11.99 -6.78
C ILE A 343 5.35 -13.07 -6.66
N ILE A 344 5.09 -14.25 -7.21
CA ILE A 344 5.92 -15.44 -7.02
C ILE A 344 6.56 -15.83 -8.35
N SER A 345 7.88 -15.93 -8.41
CA SER A 345 8.58 -16.48 -9.57
C SER A 345 8.79 -17.98 -9.41
N GLY A 346 8.59 -18.75 -10.48
CA GLY A 346 8.91 -20.18 -10.49
C GLY A 346 8.83 -20.82 -11.87
N THR A 347 8.89 -22.14 -11.87
CA THR A 347 8.72 -22.98 -13.06
C THR A 347 7.23 -23.20 -13.35
N HIS A 348 6.89 -23.52 -14.61
CA HIS A 348 5.51 -23.87 -14.99
C HIS A 348 4.96 -25.06 -14.19
N GLN A 349 5.83 -26.02 -13.83
CA GLN A 349 5.43 -27.14 -12.98
C GLN A 349 5.01 -26.68 -11.58
N GLN A 350 5.76 -25.74 -10.98
CA GLN A 350 5.41 -25.17 -9.68
C GLN A 350 4.12 -24.33 -9.76
N GLY A 351 3.91 -23.62 -10.86
CA GLY A 351 2.68 -22.87 -11.12
C GLY A 351 1.45 -23.78 -11.19
N GLU A 352 1.52 -24.89 -11.93
CA GLU A 352 0.43 -25.87 -11.97
C GLU A 352 0.21 -26.56 -10.62
N GLN A 353 1.27 -26.90 -9.88
CA GLN A 353 1.15 -27.45 -8.52
C GLN A 353 0.43 -26.48 -7.58
N LEU A 354 0.79 -25.19 -7.63
CA LEU A 354 0.14 -24.15 -6.85
C LEU A 354 -1.34 -24.03 -7.22
N LYS A 355 -1.65 -24.00 -8.52
CA LYS A 355 -3.02 -23.91 -9.00
C LYS A 355 -3.87 -25.10 -8.56
N SER A 356 -3.36 -26.33 -8.68
CA SER A 356 -4.05 -27.53 -8.20
C SER A 356 -4.33 -27.46 -6.70
N LEU A 357 -3.34 -27.06 -5.89
CA LEU A 357 -3.51 -26.85 -4.45
C LEU A 357 -4.62 -25.84 -4.13
N LEU A 358 -4.64 -24.70 -4.80
CA LEU A 358 -5.66 -23.67 -4.54
C LEU A 358 -7.06 -24.11 -4.97
N LEU A 359 -7.16 -24.89 -6.05
CA LEU A 359 -8.42 -25.51 -6.47
C LEU A 359 -8.94 -26.49 -5.42
N GLU A 360 -8.09 -27.26 -4.74
CA GLU A 360 -8.50 -28.14 -3.64
C GLU A 360 -9.13 -27.35 -2.49
N TYR A 361 -8.46 -26.30 -2.00
CA TYR A 361 -9.02 -25.42 -0.96
C TYR A 361 -10.33 -24.74 -1.41
N GLN A 362 -10.40 -24.31 -2.68
CA GLN A 362 -11.61 -23.69 -3.23
C GLN A 362 -12.78 -24.69 -3.31
N ASN A 363 -12.53 -25.92 -3.76
CA ASN A 363 -13.55 -26.97 -3.85
C ASN A 363 -14.09 -27.37 -2.47
N ASN A 364 -13.29 -27.20 -1.43
CA ASN A 364 -13.71 -27.37 -0.04
C ASN A 364 -14.37 -26.10 0.54
N HIS A 365 -14.64 -25.07 -0.26
CA HIS A 365 -15.21 -23.78 0.14
C HIS A 365 -14.39 -23.00 1.18
N GLN A 366 -13.09 -23.31 1.30
CA GLN A 366 -12.22 -22.72 2.32
C GLN A 366 -11.71 -21.35 1.91
N ILE A 367 -11.41 -21.17 0.62
CA ILE A 367 -10.86 -19.93 0.07
C ILE A 367 -11.54 -19.55 -1.25
N ALA A 368 -11.46 -18.26 -1.57
CA ALA A 368 -11.47 -17.77 -2.95
C ALA A 368 -10.06 -17.30 -3.31
N PHE A 369 -9.68 -17.44 -4.58
CA PHE A 369 -8.36 -17.02 -5.04
C PHE A 369 -8.38 -16.40 -6.44
N GLY A 370 -7.33 -15.65 -6.73
CA GLY A 370 -7.02 -15.08 -8.03
C GLY A 370 -5.58 -15.38 -8.40
N LEU A 371 -5.35 -15.76 -9.65
CA LEU A 371 -4.04 -16.11 -10.17
C LEU A 371 -3.88 -15.56 -11.59
N HIS A 372 -2.82 -14.79 -11.82
CA HIS A 372 -2.46 -14.31 -13.16
C HIS A 372 -0.98 -14.55 -13.46
N GLN A 373 -0.69 -15.13 -14.62
CA GLN A 373 0.67 -15.43 -15.07
C GLN A 373 1.25 -14.29 -15.92
N SER A 374 2.52 -13.97 -15.71
CA SER A 374 3.29 -12.99 -16.49
C SER A 374 4.73 -13.45 -16.71
N HIS A 375 5.41 -12.83 -17.68
CA HIS A 375 6.83 -13.12 -17.98
C HIS A 375 7.81 -12.12 -17.34
N ALA A 376 7.28 -11.12 -16.64
CA ALA A 376 8.06 -10.06 -16.02
C ALA A 376 7.30 -9.45 -14.84
N SER A 377 8.03 -8.66 -14.04
CA SER A 377 7.50 -7.79 -12.99
C SER A 377 7.65 -6.32 -13.34
N LEU A 378 6.73 -5.52 -12.85
CA LEU A 378 6.77 -4.07 -12.89
C LEU A 378 7.26 -3.54 -11.55
N ILE A 379 8.06 -2.48 -11.60
CA ILE A 379 8.51 -1.74 -10.42
C ILE A 379 8.07 -0.30 -10.56
N THR A 380 7.41 0.22 -9.54
CA THR A 380 7.16 1.65 -9.36
C THR A 380 7.73 2.07 -8.02
N CYS A 381 8.52 3.13 -7.97
CA CYS A 381 9.31 3.47 -6.79
C CYS A 381 8.79 4.71 -6.09
N MET A 382 8.88 4.70 -4.77
CA MET A 382 8.91 5.91 -3.95
C MET A 382 10.28 5.99 -3.28
N VAL A 383 11.01 7.06 -3.56
CA VAL A 383 12.39 7.27 -3.10
C VAL A 383 12.46 8.66 -2.46
N ASN A 384 12.42 8.71 -1.13
CA ASN A 384 12.78 9.92 -0.39
C ASN A 384 14.29 9.97 -0.16
N ASP A 385 14.90 8.81 0.12
CA ASP A 385 16.32 8.63 0.39
C ASP A 385 16.80 7.29 -0.21
N TYR A 386 17.88 7.32 -1.01
CA TYR A 386 18.40 6.15 -1.73
C TYR A 386 19.13 5.14 -0.83
N ASP A 387 19.34 5.45 0.45
CA ASP A 387 19.95 4.57 1.44
C ASP A 387 18.90 3.94 2.37
N LYS A 388 18.00 4.76 2.95
CA LYS A 388 17.16 4.34 4.09
C LYS A 388 15.65 4.45 3.88
N ASP A 389 15.19 5.32 2.99
CA ASP A 389 13.76 5.61 2.82
C ASP A 389 13.36 5.50 1.34
N HIS A 390 13.43 4.27 0.84
CA HIS A 390 12.91 3.89 -0.48
C HIS A 390 12.18 2.56 -0.42
N ILE A 391 11.01 2.54 -1.05
CA ILE A 391 10.15 1.37 -1.16
C ILE A 391 9.82 1.15 -2.63
N HIS A 392 9.87 -0.11 -3.03
CA HIS A 392 9.67 -0.53 -4.41
C HIS A 392 8.41 -1.38 -4.51
N PHE A 393 7.40 -0.79 -5.14
CA PHE A 393 6.13 -1.45 -5.38
C PHE A 393 6.28 -2.44 -6.54
N VAL A 394 6.00 -3.72 -6.29
CA VAL A 394 6.12 -4.82 -7.24
C VAL A 394 4.75 -5.35 -7.61
N ASP A 395 4.56 -5.51 -8.92
CA ASP A 395 3.39 -6.14 -9.51
C ASP A 395 3.82 -7.06 -10.66
N GLY A 396 2.97 -7.98 -11.11
CA GLY A 396 3.19 -8.74 -12.34
C GLY A 396 3.04 -7.83 -13.56
N ALA A 397 3.69 -8.12 -14.69
CA ALA A 397 3.43 -7.45 -15.96
C ALA A 397 2.09 -7.92 -16.59
N ASN A 398 1.64 -7.23 -17.65
CA ASN A 398 0.44 -7.60 -18.43
C ASN A 398 -0.83 -7.85 -17.59
N GLY A 399 -1.03 -7.04 -16.56
CA GLY A 399 -2.25 -6.97 -15.76
C GLY A 399 -2.17 -7.49 -14.32
N GLY A 400 -1.11 -8.22 -13.97
CA GLY A 400 -0.70 -8.52 -12.59
C GLY A 400 -1.84 -8.72 -11.58
N TYR A 401 -1.82 -7.99 -10.47
CA TYR A 401 -2.85 -8.05 -9.44
C TYR A 401 -4.26 -7.69 -9.92
N ALA A 402 -4.40 -6.77 -10.89
CA ALA A 402 -5.71 -6.37 -11.36
C ALA A 402 -6.45 -7.53 -12.03
N LEU A 403 -5.77 -8.32 -12.88
CA LEU A 403 -6.37 -9.50 -13.53
C LEU A 403 -6.57 -10.66 -12.55
N ALA A 404 -5.65 -10.88 -11.60
CA ALA A 404 -5.87 -11.83 -10.52
C ALA A 404 -7.11 -11.45 -9.69
N ALA A 405 -7.32 -10.16 -9.41
CA ALA A 405 -8.46 -9.67 -8.64
C ALA A 405 -9.80 -9.90 -9.36
N LEU A 406 -9.83 -9.88 -10.70
CA LEU A 406 -11.05 -10.23 -11.46
C LEU A 406 -11.48 -11.66 -11.18
N GLN A 407 -10.55 -12.63 -11.23
CA GLN A 407 -10.84 -14.02 -10.92
C GLN A 407 -11.34 -14.18 -9.48
N LEU A 408 -10.65 -13.57 -8.50
CA LEU A 408 -11.04 -13.61 -7.09
C LEU A 408 -12.46 -13.05 -6.89
N LYS A 409 -12.75 -11.86 -7.42
CA LYS A 409 -14.07 -11.20 -7.31
C LYS A 409 -15.19 -12.04 -7.93
N GLN A 410 -14.93 -12.69 -9.07
CA GLN A 410 -15.90 -13.60 -9.69
C GLN A 410 -16.21 -14.80 -8.79
N GLN A 411 -15.21 -15.38 -8.14
CA GLN A 411 -15.41 -16.49 -7.21
C GLN A 411 -16.23 -16.06 -5.98
N LEU A 412 -15.85 -14.94 -5.34
CA LEU A 412 -16.56 -14.39 -4.19
C LEU A 412 -18.03 -14.07 -4.51
N LYS A 413 -18.31 -13.55 -5.71
CA LYS A 413 -19.69 -13.28 -6.15
C LYS A 413 -20.50 -14.57 -6.30
N LYS A 414 -19.91 -15.64 -6.85
CA LYS A 414 -20.58 -16.94 -6.98
C LYS A 414 -20.88 -17.55 -5.60
N MET A 415 -19.93 -17.49 -4.68
CA MET A 415 -20.08 -18.01 -3.31
C MET A 415 -21.14 -17.28 -2.48
N LYS A 416 -21.40 -15.99 -2.75
CA LYS A 416 -22.49 -15.23 -2.11
C LYS A 416 -23.87 -15.54 -2.68
N ALA A 417 -23.94 -16.08 -3.89
CA ALA A 417 -25.19 -16.38 -4.58
C ALA A 417 -25.70 -17.81 -4.27
N THR A 418 -24.83 -18.67 -3.76
CA THR A 418 -25.12 -19.99 -3.17
C THR A 418 -25.37 -19.85 -1.68
#